data_AF-A0A2H6A2M8-F1
#
_entry.id   AF-A0A2H6A2M8-F1
#
_cell.length_a   1.000
_cell.length_b   1.000
_cell.length_c   1.000
_cell.angle_alpha   90.00
_cell.angle_beta   90.00
_cell.angle_gamma   90.00
#
_symmetry.space_group_name_H-M   'P 1'
#
loop_
_entity.id
_entity.type
_entity.pdbx_description
1 polymer ?
#
loop_
_entity_poly.entity_id
_entity_poly.type
_entity_poly.pdbx_seq_one_letter_code
_entity_poly.pdbx_strand_id
1 'polypeptide(L)'
;MLEWLIPVCFFWLAAAIYLGGMAVDVEGGNGLRQVLGLLATFVLFVAAWRVLGLLLGGIAPVLGDLVLPTIVSALLLPIISRAGFGLLGVKVRRKQHEAH
;
A
#
# COMPACT_ATOMS: atom_id res chain seq x y z
N MET A 1 -9.42 -18.00 6.32
CA MET A 1 -10.24 -16.81 5.96
C MET A 1 -9.97 -15.61 6.85
N LEU A 2 -9.85 -15.78 8.18
CA LEU A 2 -9.53 -14.67 9.09
C LEU A 2 -8.16 -14.02 8.81
N GLU A 3 -7.18 -14.82 8.40
CA GLU A 3 -5.83 -14.36 8.04
C GLU A 3 -5.80 -13.35 6.88
N TRP A 4 -6.80 -13.40 5.99
CA TRP A 4 -6.96 -12.44 4.89
C TRP A 4 -7.54 -11.11 5.34
N LEU A 5 -8.27 -11.11 6.47
CA LEU A 5 -8.88 -9.90 7.01
C LEU A 5 -7.81 -8.93 7.50
N ILE A 6 -6.72 -9.46 8.04
CA ILE A 6 -5.61 -8.69 8.63
C ILE A 6 -4.94 -7.78 7.59
N PRO A 7 -4.37 -8.27 6.47
CA PRO A 7 -3.74 -7.40 5.48
C PRO A 7 -4.73 -6.47 4.79
N VAL A 8 -6.00 -6.88 4.63
CA VAL A 8 -7.04 -6.03 4.04
C VAL A 8 -7.36 -4.85 4.95
N CYS A 9 -7.66 -5.09 6.22
CA CYS A 9 -7.90 -4.02 7.19
C CYS A 9 -6.66 -3.13 7.36
N PHE A 10 -5.47 -3.74 7.39
CA PHE A 10 -4.21 -3.01 7.53
C PHE A 10 -3.95 -2.09 6.33
N PHE A 11 -4.22 -2.56 5.11
CA PHE A 11 -4.10 -1.73 3.92
C PHE A 11 -4.97 -0.49 4.00
N TRP A 12 -6.27 -0.64 4.31
CA TRP A 12 -7.19 0.50 4.34
C TRP A 12 -6.81 1.50 5.43
N LEU A 13 -6.34 1.02 6.58
CA LEU A 13 -5.87 1.87 7.67
C LEU A 13 -4.59 2.63 7.28
N ALA A 14 -3.61 1.93 6.70
CA ALA A 14 -2.36 2.53 6.27
C ALA A 14 -2.56 3.47 5.07
N ALA A 15 -3.45 3.14 4.13
CA ALA A 15 -3.84 3.99 3.02
C ALA A 15 -4.57 5.24 3.49
N ALA A 16 -5.48 5.13 4.47
CA ALA A 16 -6.14 6.29 5.07
C ALA A 16 -5.12 7.22 5.75
N ILE A 17 -4.13 6.67 6.47
CA ILE A 17 -3.07 7.46 7.10
C ILE A 17 -2.14 8.10 6.06
N TYR A 18 -1.73 7.36 5.03
CA TYR A 18 -0.71 7.81 4.08
C TYR A 18 -1.25 8.71 2.96
N LEU A 19 -2.43 8.38 2.42
CA LEU A 19 -3.08 9.12 1.32
C LEU A 19 -4.10 10.14 1.85
N GLY A 20 -4.77 9.84 2.95
CA GLY A 20 -5.70 10.77 3.61
C GLY A 20 -5.03 11.72 4.60
N GLY A 21 -3.88 11.33 5.17
CA GLY A 21 -3.12 12.13 6.13
C GLY A 21 -1.84 12.71 5.53
N MET A 22 -1.73 14.04 5.57
CA MET A 22 -0.58 14.97 5.48
C MET A 22 0.68 14.69 4.61
N ALA A 23 0.95 13.49 4.09
CA ALA A 23 2.25 13.10 3.55
C ALA A 23 2.37 13.20 2.02
N VAL A 24 1.25 13.20 1.30
CA VAL A 24 1.23 13.05 -0.16
C VAL A 24 0.15 13.92 -0.79
N ASP A 25 0.50 14.60 -1.87
CA ASP A 25 -0.45 15.26 -2.76
C ASP A 25 -0.61 14.45 -4.07
N VAL A 26 -1.86 14.17 -4.42
CA VAL A 26 -2.21 13.36 -5.60
C VAL A 26 -2.56 14.32 -6.74
N GLU A 27 -1.52 14.76 -7.46
CA GLU A 27 -1.66 15.72 -8.57
C GLU A 27 -2.09 15.04 -9.88
N GLY A 28 -3.11 15.61 -10.54
CA GLY A 28 -3.34 15.43 -11.98
C GLY A 28 -4.31 14.32 -12.42
N GLY A 29 -5.04 13.65 -11.51
CA GLY A 29 -6.05 12.64 -11.86
C GLY A 29 -7.48 13.10 -11.59
N ASN A 30 -8.42 12.91 -12.53
CA ASN A 30 -9.87 12.99 -12.25
C ASN A 30 -10.22 12.06 -11.06
N GLY A 31 -11.25 12.38 -10.27
CA GLY A 31 -11.61 11.60 -9.07
C GLY A 31 -11.72 10.08 -9.30
N LEU A 32 -12.19 9.67 -10.49
CA LEU A 32 -12.22 8.27 -10.92
C LEU A 32 -10.83 7.63 -11.05
N ARG A 33 -9.83 8.35 -11.57
CA ARG A 33 -8.44 7.88 -11.67
C ARG A 33 -7.77 7.78 -10.30
N GLN A 34 -8.14 8.62 -9.34
CA GLN A 34 -7.65 8.51 -7.97
C GLN A 34 -8.20 7.27 -7.26
N VAL A 35 -9.50 6.98 -7.43
CA VAL A 35 -10.12 5.75 -6.90
C VAL A 35 -9.50 4.51 -7.54
N LEU A 36 -9.32 4.51 -8.87
CA LEU A 36 -8.64 3.41 -9.56
C LEU A 36 -7.18 3.27 -9.10
N GLY A 37 -6.48 4.38 -8.82
CA GLY A 37 -5.13 4.40 -8.24
C GLY A 37 -5.05 3.73 -6.89
N LEU A 38 -6.03 4.02 -6.03
CA LEU A 38 -6.16 3.39 -4.73
C LEU A 38 -6.42 1.88 -4.86
N LEU A 39 -7.32 1.47 -5.75
CA LEU A 39 -7.62 0.05 -6.01
C LEU A 39 -6.42 -0.69 -6.61
N ALA A 40 -5.70 -0.08 -7.55
CA ALA A 40 -4.46 -0.66 -8.09
C ALA A 40 -3.40 -0.81 -7.00
N THR A 41 -3.27 0.17 -6.12
CA THR A 41 -2.37 0.12 -4.95
C THR A 41 -2.76 -1.01 -4.00
N PHE A 42 -4.06 -1.21 -3.77
CA PHE A 42 -4.56 -2.34 -2.97
C PHE A 42 -4.18 -3.69 -3.58
N VAL A 43 -4.41 -3.87 -4.88
CA VAL A 43 -4.07 -5.11 -5.60
C VAL A 43 -2.56 -5.38 -5.51
N LEU A 44 -1.73 -4.35 -5.73
CA LEU A 44 -0.28 -4.48 -5.62
C LEU A 44 0.18 -4.79 -4.19
N PHE A 45 -0.48 -4.21 -3.17
CA PHE A 45 -0.20 -4.52 -1.77
C PHE A 45 -0.52 -5.98 -1.44
N VAL A 46 -1.67 -6.48 -1.87
CA VAL A 46 -2.05 -7.89 -1.66
C VAL A 46 -1.10 -8.83 -2.42
N ALA A 47 -0.69 -8.46 -3.64
CA ALA A 47 0.28 -9.22 -4.40
C ALA A 47 1.65 -9.27 -3.70
N ALA A 48 2.15 -8.13 -3.20
CA ALA A 48 3.39 -8.06 -2.43
C ALA A 48 3.31 -8.91 -1.15
N TRP A 49 2.20 -8.82 -0.42
CA TRP A 49 1.95 -9.60 0.78
C TRP A 49 1.96 -11.10 0.50
N ARG A 50 1.31 -11.55 -0.58
CA ARG A 50 1.33 -12.95 -1.03
C ARG A 50 2.73 -13.43 -1.41
N VAL A 51 3.46 -12.63 -2.19
CA VAL A 51 4.83 -12.99 -2.60
C VAL A 51 5.75 -13.09 -1.39
N LEU A 52 5.64 -12.15 -0.44
CA LEU A 52 6.40 -12.20 0.81
C LEU A 52 6.02 -13.40 1.67
N GLY A 53 4.73 -13.73 1.79
CA GLY A 53 4.28 -14.94 2.48
C GLY A 53 4.84 -16.22 1.84
N LEU A 54 4.87 -16.31 0.51
CA LEU A 54 5.47 -17.46 -0.19
C LEU A 54 6.99 -17.56 0.03
N LEU A 55 7.68 -16.42 0.09
CA LEU A 55 9.13 -16.38 0.31
C LEU A 55 9.51 -16.67 1.78
N LEU A 56 8.66 -16.29 2.73
CA LEU A 56 8.96 -16.32 4.17
C LEU A 56 8.23 -17.43 4.94
N GLY A 57 7.24 -18.09 4.32
CA GLY A 57 6.40 -19.11 4.94
C GLY A 57 7.13 -20.38 5.40
N GLY A 58 8.41 -20.53 5.04
CA GLY A 58 9.27 -21.60 5.55
C GLY A 58 9.98 -21.29 6.87
N ILE A 59 9.96 -20.04 7.36
CA ILE A 59 10.80 -19.61 8.49
C ILE A 59 10.05 -19.75 9.83
N ALA A 60 8.77 -19.39 9.87
CA ALA A 60 7.91 -19.54 11.05
C ALA A 60 6.42 -19.46 10.65
N PRO A 61 5.55 -20.37 11.14
CA PRO A 61 4.18 -20.52 10.62
C PRO A 61 3.24 -19.34 10.91
N VAL A 62 3.50 -18.52 11.92
CA VAL A 62 2.70 -17.31 12.21
C VAL A 62 3.48 -16.03 11.91
N LEU A 63 4.77 -16.02 12.25
CA LEU A 63 5.65 -14.87 12.02
C LEU A 63 6.00 -14.68 10.55
N GLY A 64 6.32 -15.76 9.83
CA GLY A 64 6.73 -15.76 8.42
C GLY A 64 5.56 -15.65 7.44
N ASP A 65 4.39 -16.22 7.76
CA ASP A 65 3.23 -16.18 6.86
C ASP A 65 2.36 -14.93 7.01
N LEU A 66 2.35 -14.31 8.19
CA LEU A 66 1.38 -13.28 8.51
C LEU A 66 2.03 -11.96 8.94
N VAL A 67 2.87 -12.00 9.98
CA VAL A 67 3.38 -10.77 10.62
C VAL A 67 4.44 -10.09 9.75
N LEU A 68 5.48 -10.83 9.35
CA LEU A 68 6.57 -10.30 8.52
C LEU A 68 6.06 -9.77 7.17
N PRO A 69 5.24 -10.51 6.40
CA PRO A 69 4.72 -10.00 5.14
C PRO A 69 3.90 -8.73 5.32
N THR A 70 3.12 -8.60 6.40
CA THR A 70 2.30 -7.41 6.64
C THR A 70 3.15 -6.19 6.94
N ILE A 71 4.15 -6.32 7.82
CA ILE A 71 5.07 -5.22 8.18
C ILE A 71 5.89 -4.79 6.96
N VAL A 72 6.47 -5.74 6.23
CA VAL A 72 7.31 -5.46 5.06
C VAL A 72 6.48 -4.84 3.94
N SER A 73 5.27 -5.34 3.68
CA SER A 73 4.36 -4.76 2.68
C SER A 73 3.93 -3.34 3.07
N ALA A 74 3.71 -3.08 4.36
CA ALA A 74 3.42 -1.74 4.85
C ALA A 74 4.61 -0.79 4.66
N LEU A 75 5.84 -1.27 4.87
CA LEU A 75 7.04 -0.49 4.62
C LEU A 75 7.21 -0.15 3.13
N LEU A 76 6.73 -1.04 2.24
CA LEU A 76 6.73 -0.87 0.79
C LEU A 76 5.58 -0.01 0.27
N LEU A 77 4.58 0.37 1.08
CA LEU A 77 3.47 1.24 0.68
C LEU A 77 3.85 2.49 -0.12
N PRO A 78 4.90 3.27 0.21
CA PRO A 78 5.30 4.43 -0.60
C PRO A 78 5.75 4.04 -2.01
N ILE A 79 6.34 2.87 -2.20
CA ILE A 79 6.74 2.36 -3.52
C ILE A 79 5.52 1.81 -4.26
N ILE A 80 4.68 1.04 -3.56
CA ILE A 80 3.47 0.41 -4.09
C ILE A 80 2.46 1.47 -4.53
N SER A 81 2.28 2.54 -3.76
CA SER A 81 1.41 3.67 -4.13
C SER A 81 1.95 4.42 -5.35
N ARG A 82 3.24 4.73 -5.41
CA ARG A 82 3.84 5.31 -6.61
C ARG A 82 3.63 4.43 -7.85
N ALA A 83 3.78 3.12 -7.71
CA ALA A 83 3.51 2.18 -8.79
C ALA A 83 2.02 2.13 -9.17
N GLY A 84 1.11 1.99 -8.20
CA GLY A 84 -0.33 1.87 -8.43
C GLY A 84 -0.96 3.13 -9.04
N PHE A 85 -0.60 4.31 -8.55
CA PHE A 85 -1.02 5.59 -9.13
C PHE A 85 -0.27 5.89 -10.44
N GLY A 86 1.01 5.53 -10.54
CA GLY A 86 1.82 5.68 -11.75
C GLY A 86 1.30 4.86 -12.93
N LEU A 87 0.80 3.65 -12.69
CA LEU A 87 0.15 2.81 -13.71
C LEU A 87 -1.09 3.48 -14.33
N LEU A 88 -1.71 4.43 -13.62
CA LEU A 88 -2.89 5.16 -14.07
C LEU A 88 -2.58 6.60 -14.50
N GLY A 89 -1.29 6.91 -14.67
CA GLY A 89 -0.81 8.22 -15.09
C GLY A 89 -0.96 9.31 -14.03
N VAL A 90 -1.20 8.94 -12.76
CA VAL A 90 -1.33 9.87 -11.64
C VAL A 90 0.01 10.01 -10.94
N LYS A 91 0.47 11.24 -10.76
CA LYS A 91 1.76 11.52 -10.11
C LYS A 91 1.54 11.70 -8.61
N VAL A 92 2.23 10.87 -7.84
CA VAL A 92 2.26 10.93 -6.37
C VAL A 92 3.43 11.82 -5.97
N ARG A 93 3.16 13.09 -5.63
CA ARG A 93 4.18 13.97 -5.05
C ARG A 93 4.12 13.89 -3.53
N ARG A 94 5.28 13.88 -2.90
CA ARG A 94 5.37 14.08 -1.45
C ARG A 94 4.94 15.52 -1.18
N LYS A 95 4.10 15.74 -0.16
CA LYS A 95 3.82 17.10 0.32
C LYS A 95 5.16 17.67 0.79
N GLN A 96 5.74 18.60 0.03
CA GLN A 96 6.82 19.42 0.56
C GLN A 96 6.15 20.30 1.61
N HIS A 97 6.53 20.12 2.89
CA HIS A 97 6.32 21.17 3.87
C HIS A 97 7.10 22.38 3.35
N GLU A 98 6.40 23.33 2.73
CA GLU A 98 6.90 24.70 2.64
C GLU A 98 7.08 25.14 4.08
N ALA A 99 8.35 25.25 4.49
CA ALA A 99 8.74 25.87 5.74
C ALA A 99 8.33 27.34 5.63
N HIS A 100 7.19 27.68 6.23
CA HIS A 100 6.76 29.04 6.50
C HIS A 100 7.10 29.40 7.94
#